data_AF-A0A8T6BQC9-F1
#
_entry.id   AF-A0A8T6BQC9-F1
#
_cell.length_a   1.000
_cell.length_b   1.000
_cell.length_c   1.000
_cell.angle_alpha   90.00
_cell.angle_beta   90.00
_cell.angle_gamma   90.00
#
_symmetry.space_group_name_H-M   'P 1'
#
loop_
_entity.id
_entity.type
_entity.pdbx_description
1 polymer ?
#
loop_
_entity_poly.entity_id
_entity_poly.type
_entity_poly.pdbx_seq_one_letter_code
_entity_poly.pdbx_strand_id
1 'polypeptide(L)'
;MTHAEPGHALTGTIPANQQGDQPERIAMLWLSEISHHFRGDSYCYGGGYYRRGHAQHALVFTPENQKITETNLKTVDDSSIDYTLPLAGEYPVSSAVVLCFRTQIFVTRSDVVLVSGIHRGEPEIVGRYDSLGNSLGA
;
A
#
# COMPACT_ATOMS: atom_id res chain seq x y z
N MET A 1 -30.21 10.99 14.03
CA MET A 1 -29.36 11.16 12.82
C MET A 1 -30.10 10.53 11.64
N THR A 2 -30.27 11.22 10.52
CA THR A 2 -31.01 10.71 9.34
C THR A 2 -30.10 10.42 8.13
N HIS A 3 -28.85 10.86 8.16
CA HIS A 3 -27.90 10.76 7.04
C HIS A 3 -26.49 10.44 7.56
N ALA A 4 -25.70 9.75 6.75
CA ALA A 4 -24.29 9.41 6.98
C ALA A 4 -23.55 9.25 5.64
N GLU A 5 -22.22 9.30 5.65
CA GLU A 5 -21.38 9.33 4.44
C GLU A 5 -20.18 8.36 4.58
N PRO A 6 -20.32 7.08 4.17
CA PRO A 6 -19.25 6.10 4.33
C PRO A 6 -18.11 6.37 3.33
N GLY A 7 -16.91 6.64 3.86
CA GLY A 7 -15.67 6.70 3.09
C GLY A 7 -14.87 5.41 3.20
N HIS A 8 -13.93 5.35 4.15
CA HIS A 8 -13.07 4.18 4.37
C HIS A 8 -13.79 2.86 4.69
N ALA A 9 -15.04 2.91 5.14
CA ALA A 9 -15.85 1.71 5.30
C ALA A 9 -15.98 0.94 3.98
N LEU A 10 -16.03 1.62 2.83
CA LEU A 10 -16.10 1.00 1.50
C LEU A 10 -14.90 0.11 1.17
N THR A 11 -13.75 0.33 1.82
CA THR A 11 -12.53 -0.48 1.62
C THR A 11 -12.15 -1.29 2.85
N GLY A 12 -13.01 -1.32 3.88
CA GLY A 12 -12.74 -1.96 5.17
C GLY A 12 -11.61 -1.30 5.98
N THR A 13 -10.98 -0.22 5.50
CA THR A 13 -9.81 0.42 6.14
C THR A 13 -10.20 1.42 7.24
N ILE A 14 -11.12 0.98 8.10
CA ILE A 14 -11.60 1.71 9.28
C ILE A 14 -10.83 1.26 10.54
N PRO A 15 -10.60 2.14 11.52
CA PRO A 15 -9.89 1.78 12.76
C PRO A 15 -10.54 0.62 13.53
N ALA A 16 -11.86 0.44 13.43
CA ALA A 16 -12.58 -0.66 14.05
C ALA A 16 -12.21 -2.04 13.48
N ASN A 17 -11.62 -2.10 12.28
CA ASN A 17 -11.33 -3.34 11.56
C ASN A 17 -9.86 -3.79 11.65
N GLN A 18 -9.12 -3.35 12.68
CA GLN A 18 -7.72 -3.77 12.87
C GLN A 18 -7.58 -5.28 13.11
N GLN A 19 -8.59 -5.90 13.73
CA GLN A 19 -8.65 -7.35 13.93
C GLN A 19 -9.22 -8.11 12.71
N GLY A 20 -9.67 -7.39 11.67
CA GLY A 20 -10.29 -7.99 10.49
C GLY A 20 -11.66 -8.63 10.78
N ASP A 21 -12.36 -8.18 11.82
CA ASP A 21 -13.60 -8.77 12.34
C ASP A 21 -14.86 -7.96 12.00
N GLN A 22 -14.74 -6.87 11.24
CA GLN A 22 -15.88 -6.06 10.80
C GLN A 22 -16.55 -6.66 9.56
N PRO A 23 -17.82 -6.31 9.27
CA PRO A 23 -18.52 -6.78 8.08
C PRO A 23 -17.79 -6.42 6.77
N GLU A 24 -17.19 -5.23 6.70
CA GLU A 24 -16.45 -4.75 5.54
C GLU A 24 -15.04 -5.34 5.51
N ARG A 25 -14.76 -6.17 4.50
CA ARG A 25 -13.44 -6.75 4.27
C ARG A 25 -12.47 -5.70 3.71
N ILE A 26 -11.18 -5.87 3.99
CA ILE A 26 -10.12 -5.06 3.37
C ILE A 26 -10.15 -5.26 1.86
N ALA A 27 -10.25 -4.15 1.11
CA ALA A 27 -10.37 -4.17 -0.34
C ALA A 27 -9.29 -3.32 -1.05
N MET A 28 -8.24 -2.93 -0.33
CA MET A 28 -7.11 -2.20 -0.91
C MET A 28 -5.79 -2.59 -0.24
N LEU A 29 -4.71 -2.49 -1.00
CA LEU A 29 -3.33 -2.58 -0.53
C LEU A 29 -2.48 -1.57 -1.33
N TRP A 30 -1.29 -1.26 -0.84
CA TRP A 30 -0.31 -0.46 -1.55
C TRP A 30 0.86 -1.34 -2.00
N LEU A 31 1.19 -1.27 -3.28
CA LEU A 31 2.24 -2.05 -3.91
C LEU A 31 3.39 -1.12 -4.30
N SER A 32 4.60 -1.50 -3.93
CA SER A 32 5.85 -0.84 -4.28
C SER A 32 6.91 -1.90 -4.62
N GLU A 33 8.16 -1.47 -4.76
CA GLU A 33 9.30 -2.31 -5.13
C GLU A 33 10.56 -1.83 -4.39
N ILE A 34 11.44 -2.75 -4.01
CA ILE A 34 12.76 -2.43 -3.44
C ILE A 34 13.61 -1.71 -4.50
N SER A 35 13.96 -0.45 -4.21
CA SER A 35 14.80 0.40 -5.07
C SER A 35 16.29 0.14 -4.83
N HIS A 36 16.75 0.19 -3.57
CA HIS A 36 18.16 0.06 -3.22
C HIS A 36 18.38 -0.27 -1.74
N HIS A 37 19.63 -0.48 -1.36
CA HIS A 37 20.08 -0.65 0.02
C HIS A 37 20.88 0.55 0.49
N PHE A 38 20.79 0.84 1.78
CA PHE A 38 21.69 1.77 2.44
C PHE A 38 21.88 1.38 3.90
N ARG A 39 23.14 1.13 4.29
CA ARG A 39 23.56 0.82 5.66
C ARG A 39 22.81 -0.36 6.31
N GLY A 40 22.57 -1.45 5.58
CA GLY A 40 21.94 -2.66 6.13
C GLY A 40 20.41 -2.64 6.13
N ASP A 41 19.78 -1.62 5.54
CA ASP A 41 18.34 -1.51 5.37
C ASP A 41 17.99 -1.35 3.88
N SER A 42 16.78 -1.77 3.52
CA SER A 42 16.24 -1.62 2.17
C SER A 42 15.34 -0.42 2.06
N TYR A 43 15.24 0.15 0.87
CA TYR A 43 14.40 1.30 0.58
C TYR A 43 13.47 0.97 -0.58
N CYS A 44 12.16 0.97 -0.36
CA CYS A 44 11.18 0.82 -1.44
C CYS A 44 10.75 2.18 -2.00
N TYR A 45 10.28 2.23 -3.24
CA TYR A 45 9.76 3.48 -3.82
C TYR A 45 8.62 4.05 -2.97
N GLY A 46 8.65 5.36 -2.69
CA GLY A 46 7.64 6.05 -1.89
C GLY A 46 6.51 6.64 -2.75
N GLY A 47 5.93 7.76 -2.31
CA GLY A 47 4.83 8.45 -2.98
C GLY A 47 3.45 8.12 -2.44
N GLY A 48 3.33 7.07 -1.63
CA GLY A 48 2.09 6.66 -0.96
C GLY A 48 2.06 6.94 0.55
N TYR A 49 3.11 7.54 1.11
CA TYR A 49 3.19 7.74 2.56
C TYR A 49 2.12 8.73 3.04
N TYR A 50 1.43 8.36 4.11
CA TYR A 50 0.47 9.23 4.79
C TYR A 50 0.79 9.28 6.27
N ARG A 51 1.17 10.47 6.76
CA ARG A 51 1.64 10.73 8.13
C ARG A 51 0.74 10.14 9.23
N ARG A 52 -0.58 10.18 9.03
CA ARG A 52 -1.59 9.68 10.00
C ARG A 52 -2.02 8.24 9.71
N GLY A 53 -1.24 7.54 8.89
CA GLY A 53 -1.63 6.25 8.33
C GLY A 53 -1.32 5.04 9.18
N HIS A 54 -0.42 5.18 10.16
CA HIS A 54 0.05 4.07 11.01
C HIS A 54 0.63 2.91 10.17
N ALA A 55 1.33 3.23 9.09
CA ALA A 55 2.07 2.23 8.31
C ALA A 55 3.19 1.64 9.18
N GLN A 56 3.17 0.32 9.36
CA GLN A 56 4.09 -0.38 10.27
C GLN A 56 4.68 -1.64 9.64
N HIS A 57 3.83 -2.53 9.10
CA HIS A 57 4.26 -3.80 8.53
C HIS A 57 4.34 -3.72 7.01
N ALA A 58 5.31 -4.43 6.45
CA ALA A 58 5.47 -4.63 5.01
C ALA A 58 5.73 -6.11 4.72
N LEU A 59 5.21 -6.60 3.61
CA LEU A 59 5.54 -7.91 3.06
C LEU A 59 6.45 -7.71 1.85
N VAL A 60 7.61 -8.36 1.86
CA VAL A 60 8.53 -8.38 0.73
C VAL A 60 8.42 -9.71 0.00
N PHE A 61 8.12 -9.65 -1.30
CA PHE A 61 8.02 -10.80 -2.18
C PHE A 61 9.24 -10.89 -3.11
N THR A 62 9.95 -12.01 -3.04
CA THR A 62 11.10 -12.29 -3.91
C THR A 62 10.69 -13.31 -4.99
N PRO A 63 10.63 -12.91 -6.27
CA PRO A 63 10.06 -13.75 -7.33
C PRO A 63 10.88 -15.01 -7.64
N GLU A 64 12.20 -14.96 -7.44
CA GLU A 64 13.12 -16.08 -7.74
C GLU A 64 12.77 -17.38 -6.99
N ASN A 65 12.30 -17.24 -5.75
CA ASN A 65 11.96 -18.38 -4.88
C ASN A 65 10.51 -18.32 -4.37
N GLN A 66 9.71 -17.40 -4.89
CA GLN A 66 8.31 -17.17 -4.49
C GLN A 66 8.14 -16.92 -2.98
N LYS A 67 9.20 -16.45 -2.29
CA LYS A 67 9.19 -16.25 -0.85
C LYS A 67 8.55 -14.91 -0.50
N ILE A 68 7.63 -14.95 0.46
CA ILE A 68 7.11 -13.77 1.15
C ILE A 68 7.78 -13.68 2.52
N THR A 69 8.34 -12.52 2.85
CA THR A 69 8.94 -12.26 4.16
C THR A 69 8.32 -10.99 4.74
N GLU A 70 7.83 -11.09 5.98
CA GLU A 70 7.35 -9.92 6.72
C GLU A 70 8.52 -9.12 7.31
N THR A 71 8.40 -7.80 7.26
CA THR A 71 9.31 -6.84 7.89
C THR A 71 8.54 -5.61 8.37
N ASN A 72 9.26 -4.70 9.01
CA ASN A 72 8.70 -3.45 9.50
C ASN A 72 9.28 -2.25 8.74
N LEU A 73 8.45 -1.23 8.56
CA LEU A 73 8.91 0.10 8.19
C LEU A 73 9.72 0.66 9.36
N LYS A 74 10.84 1.29 9.03
CA LYS A 74 11.58 2.10 10.01
C LYS A 74 10.92 3.47 10.13
N THR A 75 11.37 4.26 11.09
CA THR A 75 10.92 5.64 11.27
C THR A 75 11.08 6.43 9.97
N VAL A 76 10.00 7.06 9.53
CA VAL A 76 9.94 7.91 8.36
C VAL A 76 10.00 9.36 8.82
N ASP A 77 10.90 10.16 8.25
CA ASP A 77 10.91 11.61 8.42
C ASP A 77 9.74 12.23 7.65
N ASP A 78 8.89 13.00 8.34
CA ASP A 78 7.71 13.64 7.74
C ASP A 78 8.00 15.05 7.20
N SER A 79 9.25 15.52 7.31
CA SER A 79 9.68 16.83 6.81
C SER A 79 10.20 16.80 5.37
N SER A 80 10.77 15.68 4.93
CA SER A 80 11.29 15.47 3.58
C SER A 80 10.30 14.76 2.65
N ILE A 81 10.47 14.94 1.34
CA ILE A 81 9.68 14.23 0.34
C ILE A 81 9.99 12.72 0.40
N ASP A 82 8.94 11.91 0.42
CA ASP A 82 8.98 10.45 0.48
C ASP A 82 9.34 9.83 -0.89
N TYR A 83 10.54 10.08 -1.40
CA TYR A 83 11.03 9.41 -2.62
C TYR A 83 11.17 7.90 -2.42
N THR A 84 11.61 7.49 -1.23
CA THR A 84 11.69 6.10 -0.79
C THR A 84 11.29 5.95 0.67
N LEU A 85 10.91 4.73 1.07
CA LEU A 85 10.56 4.39 2.45
C LEU A 85 11.51 3.31 3.00
N PRO A 86 12.05 3.49 4.22
CA PRO A 86 13.00 2.55 4.81
C PRO A 86 12.30 1.31 5.39
N LEU A 87 12.82 0.14 5.07
CA LEU A 87 12.41 -1.17 5.59
C LEU A 87 13.57 -1.82 6.34
N ALA A 88 13.29 -2.45 7.47
CA ALA A 88 14.31 -3.11 8.27
C ALA A 88 14.89 -4.33 7.54
N GLY A 89 16.22 -4.36 7.38
CA GLY A 89 16.95 -5.46 6.74
C GLY A 89 17.12 -5.32 5.23
N GLU A 90 17.95 -6.19 4.64
CA GLU A 90 18.30 -6.19 3.21
C GLU A 90 17.50 -7.26 2.44
N TYR A 91 16.79 -6.82 1.40
CA TYR A 91 16.02 -7.67 0.50
C TYR A 91 16.46 -7.44 -0.94
N PRO A 92 16.44 -8.43 -1.85
CA PRO A 92 16.90 -8.23 -3.22
C PRO A 92 16.24 -7.03 -3.90
N VAL A 93 17.04 -6.21 -4.58
CA VAL A 93 16.54 -5.11 -5.43
C VAL A 93 15.53 -5.68 -6.42
N SER A 94 14.48 -4.92 -6.70
CA SER A 94 13.34 -5.34 -7.51
C SER A 94 12.45 -6.43 -6.91
N SER A 95 12.60 -6.75 -5.62
CA SER A 95 11.56 -7.47 -4.88
C SER A 95 10.33 -6.58 -4.72
N ALA A 96 9.13 -7.16 -4.90
CA ALA A 96 7.89 -6.42 -4.69
C ALA A 96 7.62 -6.21 -3.19
N VAL A 97 6.98 -5.10 -2.83
CA VAL A 97 6.66 -4.74 -1.44
C VAL A 97 5.17 -4.45 -1.33
N VAL A 98 4.49 -5.10 -0.40
CA VAL A 98 3.07 -4.87 -0.10
C VAL A 98 2.93 -4.27 1.30
N LEU A 99 2.17 -3.17 1.39
CA LEU A 99 1.75 -2.55 2.63
C LEU A 99 0.22 -2.43 2.65
N CYS A 100 -0.37 -2.34 3.84
CA CYS A 100 -1.77 -1.98 4.00
C CYS A 100 -1.94 -1.13 5.25
N PHE A 101 -2.38 0.12 5.09
CA PHE A 101 -2.47 1.10 6.16
C PHE A 101 -3.55 2.15 5.83
N ARG A 102 -3.90 2.98 6.81
CA ARG A 102 -4.86 4.06 6.60
C ARG A 102 -4.23 5.11 5.68
N THR A 103 -4.89 5.50 4.59
CA THR A 103 -4.38 6.54 3.69
C THR A 103 -5.44 7.59 3.36
N GLN A 104 -5.04 8.69 2.74
CA GLN A 104 -5.90 9.59 2.00
C GLN A 104 -5.24 9.79 0.64
N ILE A 105 -5.59 8.97 -0.35
CA ILE A 105 -4.86 8.88 -1.63
C ILE A 105 -4.77 10.25 -2.32
N PHE A 106 -5.81 11.08 -2.22
CA PHE A 106 -5.86 12.39 -2.88
C PHE A 106 -4.83 13.42 -2.38
N VAL A 107 -4.12 13.15 -1.28
CA VAL A 107 -2.98 13.96 -0.81
C VAL A 107 -1.62 13.29 -1.04
N THR A 108 -1.60 12.14 -1.71
CA THR A 108 -0.38 11.43 -2.11
C THR A 108 -0.21 11.53 -3.62
N ARG A 109 0.71 10.75 -4.20
CA ARG A 109 0.93 10.66 -5.65
C ARG A 109 0.92 9.21 -6.14
N SER A 110 0.20 8.35 -5.43
CA SER A 110 0.03 6.95 -5.82
C SER A 110 -0.92 6.84 -7.01
N ASP A 111 -0.63 5.92 -7.92
CA ASP A 111 -1.62 5.43 -8.88
C ASP A 111 -2.66 4.55 -8.16
N VAL A 112 -3.85 4.48 -8.75
CA VAL A 112 -4.96 3.63 -8.34
C VAL A 112 -5.24 2.64 -9.47
N VAL A 113 -4.93 1.37 -9.23
CA VAL A 113 -5.19 0.28 -10.17
C VAL A 113 -6.40 -0.50 -9.70
N LEU A 114 -7.44 -0.55 -10.54
CA LEU A 114 -8.69 -1.26 -10.25
C LEU A 114 -8.59 -2.69 -10.76
N VAL A 115 -8.74 -3.67 -9.86
CA VAL A 115 -8.68 -5.09 -10.19
C VAL A 115 -10.04 -5.73 -9.89
N SER A 116 -10.67 -6.30 -10.92
CA SER A 116 -11.94 -7.02 -10.82
C SER A 116 -11.71 -8.53 -10.82
N GLY A 117 -12.77 -9.32 -10.60
CA GLY A 117 -12.73 -10.78 -10.78
C GLY A 117 -11.99 -11.59 -9.70
N ILE A 118 -11.41 -10.92 -8.69
CA ILE A 118 -10.71 -11.56 -7.55
C ILE A 118 -11.57 -12.65 -6.89
N HIS A 119 -12.86 -12.40 -6.62
CA HIS A 119 -13.76 -13.39 -6.01
C HIS A 119 -14.02 -14.63 -6.87
N ARG A 120 -13.78 -14.56 -8.19
CA ARG A 120 -13.89 -15.70 -9.11
C ARG A 120 -12.56 -16.39 -9.37
N GLY A 121 -11.45 -15.88 -8.82
CA GLY A 121 -10.11 -16.36 -9.15
C GLY A 121 -9.58 -15.88 -10.51
N GLU A 122 -10.23 -14.88 -11.12
CA GLU A 122 -9.91 -14.36 -12.46
C GLU A 122 -9.55 -12.87 -12.35
N PRO A 123 -8.39 -12.50 -11.76
CA PRO A 123 -8.03 -11.10 -11.52
C PRO A 123 -7.75 -10.38 -12.84
N GLU A 124 -8.43 -9.26 -13.07
CA GLU A 124 -8.29 -8.45 -14.29
C GLU A 124 -8.15 -6.97 -13.93
N ILE A 125 -7.14 -6.30 -14.50
CA ILE A 125 -7.02 -4.84 -14.39
C ILE A 125 -8.05 -4.21 -15.32
N VAL A 126 -9.00 -3.48 -14.73
CA VAL A 126 -10.12 -2.83 -15.45
C VAL A 126 -10.01 -1.31 -15.49
N GLY A 127 -8.99 -0.74 -14.85
CA GLY A 127 -8.74 0.70 -14.90
C GLY A 127 -7.47 1.10 -14.16
N ARG A 128 -6.85 2.19 -14.62
CA ARG A 128 -5.70 2.85 -13.99
C ARG A 128 -5.95 4.35 -13.91
N TYR A 129 -5.76 4.91 -12.73
CA TYR A 129 -5.98 6.32 -12.43
C TYR A 129 -4.82 6.88 -11.61
N ASP A 130 -4.65 8.19 -11.61
CA ASP A 130 -3.81 8.87 -10.63
C ASP A 130 -4.57 9.15 -9.33
N SER A 131 -3.84 9.65 -8.33
CA SER A 131 -4.39 10.06 -7.02
C SER A 131 -5.49 11.12 -7.06
N LEU A 132 -5.62 11.89 -8.15
CA LEU A 132 -6.58 12.97 -8.33
C LEU A 132 -7.79 12.56 -9.17
N GLY A 133 -7.86 11.28 -9.56
CA GLY A 133 -8.97 10.71 -10.32
C GLY A 133 -8.87 10.88 -11.84
N ASN A 134 -7.70 11.27 -12.37
CA ASN A 134 -7.49 11.30 -13.81
C ASN A 134 -7.14 9.90 -14.32
N SER A 135 -7.72 9.49 -15.44
CA SER A 135 -7.35 8.22 -16.08
C SER A 135 -5.94 8.29 -16.65
N LEU A 136 -5.16 7.22 -16.45
CA LEU A 136 -3.81 7.08 -17.00
C LEU A 136 -3.79 6.44 -18.40
N GLY A 137 -4.97 6.15 -18.97
CA GLY A 137 -5.11 5.43 -20.24
C GLY A 137 -5.14 3.90 -20.08
N ALA A 138 -5.46 3.22 -21.19
CA ALA A 138 -5.47 1.76 -21.30
C ALA A 138 -4.06 1.21 -21.56
#